data_AF-A0A6I7HR74-F1
#
_entry.id   AF-A0A6I7HR74-F1
#
_cell.length_a   1.000
_cell.length_b   1.000
_cell.length_c   1.000
_cell.angle_alpha   90.00
_cell.angle_beta   90.00
_cell.angle_gamma   90.00
#
_symmetry.space_group_name_H-M   'P 1'
#
loop_
_entity.id
_entity.type
_entity.pdbx_description
1 polymer ?
#
loop_
_entity_poly.entity_id
_entity_poly.type
_entity_poly.pdbx_seq_one_letter_code
_entity_poly.pdbx_strand_id
1 'polypeptide(L)'
;MARSTSAPTPKNSENAAETERIIDRLAEELRASGGVDLPHSYFVEEVRLRLAGRDLSALDTDQAVKTLIRGWKPKAAPSVFNAWAMPEQV
;
A
#
# COMPACT_ATOMS: atom_id res chain seq x y z
N MET A 1 10.64 49.39 7.63
CA MET A 1 9.99 48.16 8.11
C MET A 1 10.35 47.03 7.15
N ALA A 2 11.32 46.17 7.51
CA ALA A 2 11.75 45.06 6.66
C ALA A 2 10.84 43.85 6.92
N ARG A 3 10.18 43.35 5.87
CA ARG A 3 9.36 42.12 5.94
C ARG A 3 10.28 40.94 5.64
N SER A 4 10.67 40.21 6.68
CA SER A 4 11.34 38.92 6.55
C SER A 4 10.38 37.91 5.94
N THR A 5 10.66 37.47 4.72
CA THR A 5 9.96 36.36 4.07
C THR A 5 10.74 35.07 4.38
N SER A 6 10.23 34.24 5.30
CA SER A 6 10.78 32.90 5.51
C SER A 6 10.33 32.00 4.36
N ALA A 7 11.26 31.50 3.56
CA ALA A 7 10.98 30.49 2.54
C ALA A 7 10.52 29.16 3.20
N PRO A 8 9.55 28.44 2.60
CA PRO A 8 9.15 27.12 3.08
C PRO A 8 10.28 26.11 2.81
N THR A 9 10.59 25.27 3.79
CA THR A 9 11.69 24.31 3.72
C THR A 9 11.31 23.07 2.87
N PRO A 10 12.21 22.55 2.01
CA PRO A 10 11.93 21.48 1.04
C PRO A 10 11.94 20.05 1.64
N LYS A 11 11.55 19.87 2.91
CA LYS A 11 11.62 18.54 3.58
C LYS A 11 10.58 17.55 3.06
N ASN A 12 9.54 18.03 2.38
CA ASN A 12 8.41 17.19 1.97
C ASN A 12 8.70 16.38 0.69
N SER A 13 9.58 16.86 -0.19
CA SER A 13 9.86 16.20 -1.48
C SER A 13 10.73 14.95 -1.34
N GLU A 14 11.65 14.94 -0.39
CA GLU A 14 12.54 13.80 -0.14
C GLU A 14 11.72 12.59 0.38
N ASN A 15 10.80 12.85 1.32
CA ASN A 15 9.89 11.84 1.84
C ASN A 15 8.91 11.30 0.78
N ALA A 16 8.44 12.15 -0.13
CA ALA A 16 7.57 11.73 -1.23
C ALA A 16 8.29 10.82 -2.22
N ALA A 17 9.53 11.17 -2.62
CA ALA A 17 10.33 10.36 -3.52
C ALA A 17 10.72 8.99 -2.90
N GLU A 18 11.00 8.96 -1.60
CA GLU A 18 11.27 7.72 -0.88
C GLU A 18 10.01 6.83 -0.77
N THR A 19 8.86 7.45 -0.51
CA THR A 19 7.57 6.76 -0.49
C THR A 19 7.25 6.12 -1.85
N GLU A 20 7.46 6.84 -2.95
CA GLU A 20 7.25 6.31 -4.30
C GLU A 20 8.15 5.11 -4.59
N ARG A 21 9.43 5.17 -4.22
CA ARG A 21 10.37 4.04 -4.37
C ARG A 21 9.93 2.81 -3.59
N ILE A 22 9.45 3.00 -2.35
CA ILE A 22 8.93 1.90 -1.52
C ILE A 22 7.69 1.28 -2.17
N ILE A 23 6.80 2.11 -2.72
CA ILE A 23 5.59 1.65 -3.42
C ILE A 23 5.94 0.82 -4.65
N ASP A 24 6.84 1.30 -5.50
CA ASP A 24 7.22 0.62 -6.73
C ASP A 24 7.85 -0.75 -6.44
N ARG A 25 8.76 -0.78 -5.44
CA ARG A 25 9.38 -2.02 -4.98
C ARG A 25 8.33 -3.03 -4.47
N LEU A 26 7.40 -2.59 -3.63
CA LEU A 26 6.31 -3.44 -3.13
C LEU A 26 5.42 -3.95 -4.27
N ALA A 27 5.12 -3.10 -5.25
CA ALA A 27 4.27 -3.46 -6.38
C ALA A 27 4.94 -4.54 -7.26
N GLU A 28 6.26 -4.48 -7.42
CA GLU A 28 7.02 -5.49 -8.14
C GLU A 28 7.09 -6.82 -7.38
N GLU A 29 7.35 -6.80 -6.07
CA GLU A 29 7.32 -8.01 -5.24
C GLU A 29 5.90 -8.63 -5.16
N LEU A 30 4.85 -7.81 -5.13
CA LEU A 30 3.46 -8.25 -5.15
C LEU A 30 3.12 -8.92 -6.49
N ARG A 31 3.56 -8.33 -7.60
CA ARG A 31 3.39 -8.93 -8.94
C ARG A 31 4.11 -10.26 -9.07
N ALA A 32 5.35 -10.33 -8.59
CA ALA A 32 6.16 -11.55 -8.62
C ALA A 32 5.56 -12.68 -7.75
N SER A 33 4.90 -12.33 -6.64
CA SER A 33 4.29 -13.31 -5.73
C SER A 33 2.84 -13.69 -6.11
N GLY A 34 2.10 -12.80 -6.75
CA GLY A 34 0.66 -12.93 -6.98
C GLY A 34 0.27 -13.91 -8.10
N GLY A 35 1.16 -14.27 -9.02
CA GLY A 35 0.86 -15.20 -10.12
C GLY A 35 -0.24 -14.75 -11.09
N VAL A 36 -0.77 -13.53 -10.92
CA VAL A 36 -1.77 -12.91 -11.80
C VAL A 36 -1.05 -11.99 -12.78
N ASP A 37 -1.30 -12.16 -14.07
CA ASP A 37 -0.73 -11.31 -15.11
C ASP A 37 -1.51 -10.00 -15.25
N LEU A 38 -1.35 -9.11 -14.27
CA LEU A 38 -1.87 -7.75 -14.28
C LEU A 38 -0.75 -6.73 -14.57
N PRO A 39 -1.08 -5.56 -15.15
CA PRO A 39 -0.12 -4.48 -15.32
C PRO A 39 0.47 -4.00 -13.99
N HIS A 40 1.72 -3.54 -13.99
CA HIS A 40 2.39 -3.03 -12.77
C HIS A 40 1.63 -1.87 -12.11
N SER A 41 0.99 -1.00 -12.90
CA SER A 41 0.17 0.11 -12.40
C SER A 41 -0.97 -0.33 -11.49
N TYR A 42 -1.54 -1.52 -11.72
CA TYR A 42 -2.56 -2.08 -10.84
C TYR A 42 -2.00 -2.35 -9.44
N PHE A 43 -0.81 -2.96 -9.36
CA PHE A 43 -0.17 -3.28 -8.09
C PHE A 43 0.29 -2.02 -7.36
N VAL A 44 0.74 -0.98 -8.07
CA VAL A 44 1.05 0.33 -7.48
C VAL A 44 -0.17 0.93 -6.77
N GLU A 45 -1.34 0.90 -7.40
CA GLU A 45 -2.56 1.42 -6.78
C GLU A 45 -3.02 0.55 -5.60
N GLU A 46 -2.91 -0.77 -5.70
CA GLU A 46 -3.22 -1.68 -4.60
C GLU A 46 -2.29 -1.43 -3.39
N VAL A 47 -0.99 -1.25 -3.64
CA VAL A 47 -0.02 -0.87 -2.60
C VAL A 47 -0.38 0.48 -1.98
N ARG A 48 -0.68 1.51 -2.78
CA ARG A 48 -1.09 2.83 -2.28
C ARG A 48 -2.34 2.75 -1.40
N LEU A 49 -3.36 2.02 -1.83
CA LEU A 49 -4.59 1.83 -1.04
C LEU A 49 -4.33 1.12 0.29
N ARG A 50 -3.41 0.16 0.32
CA ARG A 50 -3.07 -0.61 1.54
C ARG A 50 -2.16 0.17 2.49
N LEU A 51 -1.36 1.08 1.95
CA LEU A 51 -0.49 1.97 2.70
C LEU A 51 -1.20 3.25 3.16
N ALA A 52 -2.38 3.58 2.60
CA ALA A 52 -3.18 4.71 3.03
C ALA A 52 -3.46 4.64 4.55
N GLY A 53 -2.97 5.64 5.29
CA GLY A 53 -3.11 5.73 6.75
C GLY A 53 -2.12 4.88 7.56
N ARG A 54 -1.06 4.35 6.93
CA ARG A 54 -0.02 3.54 7.58
C ARG A 54 1.33 4.26 7.58
N ASP A 55 2.07 4.12 8.66
CA ASP A 55 3.41 4.68 8.77
C ASP A 55 4.42 3.84 7.97
N LEU A 56 5.12 4.48 7.04
CA LEU A 56 6.08 3.87 6.12
C LEU A 56 7.51 3.92 6.65
N SER A 57 7.77 4.64 7.75
CA SER A 57 9.12 4.79 8.30
C SER A 57 9.77 3.45 8.70
N ALA A 58 8.99 2.39 8.91
CA ALA A 58 9.46 1.06 9.28
C ALA A 58 9.61 0.10 8.08
N LEU A 59 9.24 0.51 6.87
CA LEU A 59 9.19 -0.35 5.68
C LEU A 59 10.50 -0.50 4.93
N ASP A 60 11.55 0.24 5.31
CA ASP A 60 12.82 0.31 4.57
C ASP A 60 13.62 -1.01 4.57
N THR A 61 13.19 -2.01 5.37
CA THR A 61 13.86 -3.32 5.41
C THR A 61 13.15 -4.35 4.54
N ASP A 62 13.91 -5.16 3.80
CA ASP A 62 13.42 -6.31 3.03
C ASP A 62 12.49 -7.24 3.83
N GLN A 63 12.76 -7.36 5.13
CA GLN A 63 11.97 -8.18 6.03
C GLN A 63 10.59 -7.57 6.33
N ALA A 64 10.50 -6.24 6.46
CA ALA A 64 9.25 -5.52 6.63
C ALA A 64 8.36 -5.65 5.38
N VAL A 65 8.96 -5.51 4.20
CA VAL A 65 8.29 -5.69 2.90
C VAL A 65 7.68 -7.10 2.78
N LYS A 66 8.50 -8.14 3.02
CA LYS A 66 8.04 -9.54 2.98
C LYS A 66 6.96 -9.87 4.01
N THR A 67 7.05 -9.32 5.23
CA THR A 67 6.04 -9.53 6.26
C THR A 67 4.72 -8.86 5.92
N LEU A 68 4.74 -7.69 5.29
CA LEU A 68 3.55 -7.03 4.77
C LEU A 68 2.88 -7.83 3.66
N ILE A 69 3.63 -8.26 2.66
CA ILE A 69 3.09 -9.07 1.54
C ILE A 69 2.48 -10.37 2.05
N ARG A 70 3.11 -11.04 3.04
CA ARG A 70 2.52 -12.24 3.68
C ARG A 70 1.22 -11.94 4.44
N GLY A 71 1.12 -10.74 5.02
CA GLY A 71 -0.08 -10.23 5.67
C GLY A 71 -1.17 -9.79 4.69
N TRP A 72 -0.83 -9.57 3.42
CA TRP A 72 -1.77 -9.29 2.33
C TRP A 72 -2.43 -10.57 1.85
N LYS A 73 -3.05 -11.30 2.77
CA LYS A 73 -4.04 -12.30 2.36
C LYS A 73 -5.27 -11.54 1.86
N PRO A 74 -5.87 -11.95 0.72
CA PRO A 74 -7.18 -11.43 0.37
C PRO A 74 -8.08 -11.72 1.57
N LYS A 75 -8.62 -10.66 2.19
CA LYS A 75 -9.73 -10.84 3.13
C LYS A 75 -10.81 -11.50 2.29
N ALA A 76 -11.03 -12.79 2.49
CA ALA A 76 -12.18 -13.47 1.93
C ALA A 76 -13.39 -12.72 2.48
N ALA A 77 -13.94 -11.80 1.68
CA ALA A 77 -15.20 -11.19 2.02
C ALA A 77 -16.20 -12.35 2.12
N PRO A 78 -17.01 -12.45 3.19
CA PRO A 78 -18.11 -13.40 3.18
C PRO A 78 -18.89 -13.10 1.89
N SER A 79 -19.00 -14.09 1.01
CA SER A 79 -19.58 -13.83 -0.30
C SER A 79 -20.97 -13.25 -0.06
N VAL A 80 -21.27 -12.09 -0.66
CA VAL A 80 -22.64 -11.55 -0.70
C VAL A 80 -23.63 -12.61 -1.22
N PHE A 81 -23.12 -13.57 -2.00
CA PHE A 81 -23.81 -14.79 -2.38
C PHE A 81 -24.20 -15.69 -1.18
N ASN A 82 -23.30 -15.95 -0.21
CA ASN A 82 -23.61 -16.71 1.00
C ASN A 82 -24.65 -16.01 1.88
N ALA A 83 -24.65 -14.68 1.94
CA ALA A 83 -25.63 -13.90 2.70
C ALA A 83 -27.05 -14.00 2.11
N TRP A 84 -27.19 -14.29 0.81
CA TRP A 84 -28.48 -14.53 0.15
C TRP A 84 -28.87 -16.02 0.08
N ALA A 85 -27.90 -16.93 0.19
CA ALA A 85 -28.10 -18.36 -0.02
C ALA A 85 -28.34 -19.17 1.28
N MET A 86 -28.10 -18.59 2.46
CA MET A 86 -28.31 -19.26 3.75
C MET A 86 -29.36 -18.50 4.56
N PRO A 87 -30.64 -18.95 4.62
CA PRO A 87 -31.53 -18.49 5.67
C PRO A 87 -30.93 -18.95 7.02
N GLU A 88 -30.86 -18.03 8.00
CA GLU A 88 -30.34 -18.34 9.33
C GLU A 88 -30.96 -19.64 9.85
N GLN A 89 -30.11 -20.64 10.11
CA GLN A 89 -30.55 -21.90 10.68
C GLN A 89 -30.84 -21.63 12.16
N VAL A 90 -32.13 -21.58 12.48
CA VAL A 90 -32.70 -21.55 13.84
C VAL A 90 -32.30 -22.78 14.64
#